data_AF-H2YJK8-F1
#
_entry.id   AF-H2YJK8-F1
#
_cell.length_a   1.000
_cell.length_b   1.000
_cell.length_c   1.000
_cell.angle_alpha   90.00
_cell.angle_beta   90.00
_cell.angle_gamma   90.00
#
_symmetry.space_group_name_H-M   'P 1'
#
loop_
_entity.id
_entity.type
_entity.pdbx_description
1 polymer ?
#
loop_
_entity_poly.entity_id
_entity_poly.type
_entity_poly.pdbx_seq_one_letter_code
_entity_poly.pdbx_strand_id
1 'polypeptide(L)' 'MDPNMFGDDVNKTIIPVPKAAVGVVIGKGGDMINQIQNVTGTRIQFKPEDPGLPERMCSIMGQKEGVAAAGQAPAPT' A
#
# COMPACT_ATOMS: atom_id res chain seq x y z
N MET A 1 -6.97 11.17 17.40
CA MET A 1 -7.02 11.45 15.95
C MET A 1 -6.82 12.93 15.81
N ASP A 2 -5.56 13.32 15.70
CA ASP A 2 -5.12 14.70 15.77
C ASP A 2 -5.45 15.44 14.47
N PRO A 3 -5.87 16.71 14.53
CA PRO A 3 -6.27 17.49 13.36
C PRO A 3 -5.12 17.83 12.39
N ASN A 4 -3.87 17.48 12.72
CA ASN A 4 -2.68 17.65 11.88
C ASN A 4 -2.14 16.33 11.31
N MET A 5 -2.99 15.31 11.13
CA MET A 5 -2.53 13.98 10.66
C MET A 5 -2.13 13.92 9.18
N PHE A 6 -2.37 14.96 8.38
CA PHE A 6 -1.84 15.04 7.02
C PHE A 6 -1.34 16.46 6.79
N GLY A 7 -0.26 16.82 7.51
CA GLY A 7 0.54 17.99 7.18
C GLY A 7 1.14 17.86 5.77
N ASP A 8 1.72 18.96 5.27
CA ASP A 8 2.31 19.13 3.93
C ASP A 8 3.26 17.97 3.49
N ASP A 9 3.75 17.15 4.43
CA ASP A 9 4.68 16.04 4.28
C ASP A 9 4.07 14.68 3.84
N VAL A 10 3.09 14.69 2.94
CA VAL A 10 2.55 13.45 2.36
C VAL A 10 3.56 12.85 1.39
N ASN A 11 4.12 11.69 1.73
CA ASN A 11 5.06 10.94 0.90
C ASN A 11 4.31 9.96 0.00
N LYS A 12 4.81 9.77 -1.22
CA LYS A 12 4.29 8.78 -2.18
C LYS A 12 5.41 7.83 -2.59
N THR A 13 5.21 6.53 -2.41
CA THR A 13 6.12 5.49 -2.93
C THR A 13 5.37 4.54 -3.86
N ILE A 14 6.10 3.88 -4.75
CA ILE A 14 5.58 2.85 -5.64
C ILE A 14 6.44 1.61 -5.45
N ILE A 15 5.79 0.50 -5.14
CA ILE A 15 6.46 -0.78 -4.91
C ILE A 15 5.85 -1.86 -5.80
N PRO A 16 6.68 -2.67 -6.48
CA PRO A 16 6.21 -3.84 -7.17
C PRO A 16 5.80 -4.90 -6.14
N VAL A 17 4.60 -5.43 -6.27
CA VAL A 17 4.07 -6.47 -5.39
C VAL A 17 3.71 -7.68 -6.25
N PRO A 18 4.30 -8.86 -6.00
CA PRO A 18 3.99 -10.06 -6.78
C PRO A 18 2.52 -10.44 -6.69
N LYS A 19 1.94 -10.98 -7.76
CA LYS A 19 0.52 -11.39 -7.83
C LYS A 19 0.12 -12.32 -6.70
N ALA A 20 1.04 -13.20 -6.27
CA ALA A 20 0.85 -14.10 -5.13
C ALA A 20 0.67 -13.33 -3.80
N ALA A 21 1.45 -12.26 -3.59
CA ALA A 21 1.35 -11.41 -2.40
C ALA A 21 0.19 -10.41 -2.51
N VAL A 22 -0.12 -9.89 -3.70
CA VAL A 22 -1.26 -9.00 -3.96
C VAL A 22 -2.57 -9.58 -3.42
N GLY A 23 -2.84 -10.85 -3.66
CA GLY A 23 -4.06 -11.49 -3.16
C GLY A 23 -4.15 -11.47 -1.63
N VAL A 24 -3.00 -11.64 -0.95
CA VAL A 24 -2.89 -11.60 0.51
C VAL A 24 -2.97 -10.17 1.04
N VAL A 25 -2.28 -9.22 0.40
CA VAL A 25 -2.26 -7.80 0.78
C VAL A 25 -3.63 -7.15 0.61
N ILE A 26 -4.34 -7.46 -0.48
CA ILE A 26 -5.73 -7.03 -0.70
C ILE A 26 -6.65 -7.73 0.32
N GLY A 27 -6.43 -9.02 0.55
CA GLY A 27 -7.30 -9.85 1.38
C GLY A 27 -8.62 -10.18 0.68
N LYS A 28 -9.41 -11.04 1.31
CA LYS A 28 -10.70 -11.50 0.76
C LYS A 28 -11.68 -10.32 0.68
N GLY A 29 -11.93 -9.82 -0.52
CA GLY A 29 -12.82 -8.67 -0.75
C GLY A 29 -12.22 -7.30 -0.45
N GLY A 30 -10.89 -7.19 -0.30
CA GLY A 30 -10.25 -5.89 -0.02
C GLY A 30 -10.22 -5.49 1.46
N ASP A 31 -10.61 -6.38 2.37
CA ASP A 31 -10.67 -6.10 3.81
C ASP A 31 -9.29 -5.76 4.41
N MET A 32 -8.27 -6.57 4.08
CA MET A 32 -6.91 -6.42 4.60
C MET A 32 -6.29 -5.08 4.18
N ILE A 33 -6.37 -4.74 2.90
CA ILE A 33 -5.83 -3.47 2.39
C ILE A 33 -6.58 -2.27 2.97
N ASN A 34 -7.90 -2.39 3.20
CA ASN A 34 -8.68 -1.32 3.79
C ASN A 34 -8.29 -1.11 5.26
N GLN A 35 -8.06 -2.21 5.99
CA GLN A 35 -7.56 -2.16 7.35
C GLN A 35 -6.15 -1.57 7.41
N ILE A 36 -5.22 -1.97 6.52
CA ILE A 36 -3.87 -1.41 6.48
C ILE A 36 -3.92 0.10 6.25
N GLN A 37 -4.70 0.55 5.28
CA GLN A 37 -4.89 1.98 5.00
C GLN A 37 -5.44 2.73 6.21
N ASN A 38 -6.43 2.15 6.90
CA ASN A 38 -7.04 2.74 8.09
C ASN A 38 -6.11 2.77 9.31
N VAL A 39 -5.33 1.70 9.53
CA VAL A 39 -4.39 1.57 10.66
C VAL A 39 -3.16 2.44 10.45
N THR A 40 -2.60 2.46 9.24
CA THR A 40 -1.40 3.25 8.92
C THR A 40 -1.73 4.70 8.57
N GLY A 41 -3.01 5.04 8.40
CA GLY A 41 -3.42 6.34 7.88
C GLY A 41 -2.82 6.61 6.50
N THR A 42 -2.69 5.58 5.65
CA THR A 42 -2.17 5.73 4.29
C THR A 42 -3.22 5.36 3.26
N ARG A 43 -3.00 5.81 2.03
CA ARG A 43 -3.79 5.51 0.86
C ARG A 43 -2.99 4.57 -0.03
N ILE A 44 -3.53 3.39 -0.28
CA ILE A 44 -2.91 2.37 -1.12
C ILE A 44 -3.72 2.23 -2.40
N GLN A 45 -3.02 2.27 -3.54
CA GLN A 45 -3.61 2.28 -4.88
C GLN A 45 -2.83 1.30 -5.76
N PHE A 46 -3.46 0.19 -6.15
CA PHE A 46 -2.86 -0.70 -7.14
C PHE A 46 -3.02 -0.15 -8.56
N LYS A 47 -1.95 -0.19 -9.33
CA LYS A 47 -1.97 0.07 -10.77
C LYS A 47 -2.52 -1.15 -11.53
N PRO A 48 -3.06 -0.92 -12.75
CA PRO A 48 -3.53 -2.00 -13.61
C PRO A 48 -2.45 -3.06 -13.77
N GLU A 49 -2.88 -4.32 -13.83
CA GLU A 49 -1.94 -5.40 -14.04
C GLU A 49 -1.30 -5.29 -15.42
N ASP A 50 0.03 -5.35 -15.46
CA ASP A 50 0.74 -5.54 -16.70
C ASP A 50 0.70 -7.04 -17.04
N PRO A 51 0.09 -7.44 -18.16
CA PRO A 51 0.02 -8.85 -18.56
C PRO A 51 1.40 -9.48 -18.80
N GLY A 52 2.45 -8.66 -18.97
CA GLY A 52 3.83 -9.10 -19.09
C GLY A 52 4.59 -9.25 -17.76
N LEU A 53 4.02 -8.83 -16.62
CA LEU A 53 4.71 -8.86 -15.33
C LEU A 53 4.00 -9.77 -14.31
N PRO A 54 4.74 -10.58 -13.55
CA PRO A 54 4.20 -11.35 -12.43
C PRO A 54 3.87 -10.47 -11.21
N GLU A 55 4.09 -9.15 -11.31
CA GLU A 55 3.97 -8.18 -10.23
C GLU A 55 3.00 -7.05 -10.61
N ARG A 56 2.28 -6.51 -9.62
CA ARG A 56 1.48 -5.28 -9.75
C ARG A 56 2.16 -4.14 -9.02
N MET A 57 2.17 -2.96 -9.62
CA MET A 57 2.69 -1.78 -8.93
C MET A 57 1.67 -1.26 -7.93
N CYS A 58 2.06 -1.23 -6.66
CA CYS A 58 1.29 -0.70 -5.55
C CYS A 58 1.80 0.70 -5.23
N SER A 59 0.97 1.72 -5.41
CA SER A 59 1.30 3.10 -5.05
C SER A 59 0.73 3.40 -3.67
N ILE A 60 1.60 3.74 -2.73
CA ILE A 60 1.24 4.06 -1.35
C ILE A 60 1.51 5.55 -1.13
N MET A 61 0.53 6.25 -0.58
CA MET A 61 0.58 7.68 -0.33
C MET A 61 0.08 7.98 1.08
N GLY A 62 0.86 8.70 1.88
CA GLY A 62 0.49 9.01 3.26
C GLY A 62 1.65 9.63 4.01
N GLN A 63 1.61 9.61 5.34
CA GLN A 63 2.73 10.11 6.14
C GLN A 63 3.99 9.27 5.93
N LYS A 64 5.18 9.86 6.11
CA LYS A 64 6.47 9.16 6.06
C LYS A 64 6.46 7.83 6.82
N GLU A 65 5.88 7.84 8.02
CA GLU A 65 5.81 6.67 8.91
C GLU A 65 4.82 5.60 8.41
N GLY A 66 3.64 6.03 7.96
CA GLY A 66 2.64 5.14 7.38
C GLY A 66 3.09 4.54 6.04
N VAL A 67 3.74 5.32 5.18
CA VAL A 67 4.25 4.88 3.88
C VAL A 67 5.38 3.90 4.05
N ALA A 68 6.26 4.10 5.04
CA ALA A 68 7.26 3.12 5.40
C ALA A 68 6.60 1.84 5.93
N ALA A 69 5.60 1.93 6.81
CA ALA A 69 4.92 0.76 7.37
C ALA A 69 4.16 -0.06 6.31
N ALA A 70 3.38 0.60 5.46
CA ALA A 70 2.62 -0.06 4.39
C ALA A 70 3.54 -0.48 3.23
N GLY A 71 4.62 0.26 2.99
CA GLY A 71 5.63 -0.03 1.97
C GLY A 71 6.54 -1.22 2.29
N GLN A 72 6.64 -1.59 3.56
CA GLN A 72 7.33 -2.78 4.04
C GLN A 72 6.43 -4.03 4.05
N ALA A 73 5.22 -3.95 3.46
CA ALA A 73 4.43 -5.16 3.21
C ALA A 73 5.35 -6.20 2.54
N PRO A 74 5.47 -7.41 3.11
CA PRO A 74 6.58 -8.29 2.82
C PRO A 74 6.59 -8.62 1.33
N ALA A 75 7.60 -8.13 0.62
CA ALA A 75 8.01 -8.75 -0.62
C ALA A 75 8.43 -10.19 -0.25
N PRO A 76 7.83 -11.24 -0.81
CA PRO A 76 8.32 -12.59 -0.58
C PRO A 76 9.75 -12.64 -1.13
N THR A 77 10.70 -12.94 -0.25
CA THR A 77 12.06 -13.34 -0.66
C THR A 77 12.01 -14.76 -1.22
#